data_AF-A0A522Q607-F1
#
_entry.id   AF-A0A522Q607-F1
#
_cell.length_a   1.000
_cell.length_b   1.000
_cell.length_c   1.000
_cell.angle_alpha   90.00
_cell.angle_beta   90.00
_cell.angle_gamma   90.00
#
_symmetry.space_group_name_H-M   'P 1'
#
loop_
_entity.id
_entity.type
_entity.pdbx_description
1 polymer ?
#
loop_
_entity_poly.entity_id
_entity_poly.type
_entity_poly.pdbx_seq_one_letter_code
_entity_poly.pdbx_strand_id
1 'polypeptide(L)'
;MHTSLIQVLPEDPLDIVGDIHGELPALQTLLTRLGYDREGRHPDNRKLVFVGDLCDRGPDSVGAILLVQRLVENGNAQAILGNHELNLLMGDAKDGSGWFFDEREERDLNFYAPFRRVLPQQ
;
A
#
# COMPACT_ATOMS: atom_id res chain seq x y z
N MET A 1 -6.84 -14.01 19.85
CA MET A 1 -5.92 -14.83 19.05
C MET A 1 -4.56 -14.17 19.13
N HIS A 2 -3.50 -14.87 19.54
CA HIS A 2 -2.14 -14.34 19.47
C HIS A 2 -1.76 -14.28 17.98
N THR A 3 -1.94 -13.12 17.35
CA THR A 3 -1.46 -12.88 16.00
C THR A 3 0.05 -12.70 16.08
N SER A 4 0.79 -13.74 15.71
CA SER A 4 2.21 -13.60 15.41
C SER A 4 2.37 -12.56 14.30
N LEU A 5 3.28 -11.61 14.47
CA LEU A 5 3.68 -10.67 13.41
C LEU A 5 4.41 -11.38 12.25
N ILE A 6 4.81 -12.63 12.47
CA ILE A 6 5.36 -13.52 11.46
C ILE A 6 4.24 -14.43 10.98
N GLN A 7 3.99 -14.39 9.67
CA GLN A 7 3.01 -15.24 8.99
C GLN A 7 3.74 -16.15 7.99
N VAL A 8 3.22 -17.34 7.78
CA VAL A 8 3.68 -18.24 6.72
C VAL A 8 3.06 -17.79 5.41
N LEU A 9 3.84 -17.81 4.33
CA LEU A 9 3.33 -17.52 2.99
C LEU A 9 2.30 -18.57 2.55
N PRO A 10 1.34 -18.21 1.67
CA PRO A 10 0.44 -19.18 1.08
C PRO A 10 1.20 -20.26 0.30
N GLU A 11 0.65 -21.47 0.25
CA GLU A 11 1.19 -22.56 -0.57
C GLU A 11 0.88 -22.38 -2.07
N ASP A 12 -0.09 -21.53 -2.38
CA ASP A 12 -0.47 -21.16 -3.75
C ASP A 12 0.67 -20.44 -4.49
N PRO A 13 0.68 -20.45 -5.84
CA PRO A 13 1.64 -19.65 -6.60
C PRO A 13 1.57 -18.16 -6.24
N LEU A 14 2.72 -17.48 -6.16
CA LEU A 14 2.80 -16.13 -5.61
C LEU A 14 3.20 -15.09 -6.67
N ASP A 15 2.59 -13.91 -6.56
CA ASP A 15 3.09 -12.67 -7.15
C ASP A 15 3.59 -11.74 -6.04
N ILE A 16 4.91 -11.52 -6.04
CA ILE A 16 5.56 -10.64 -5.07
C ILE A 16 5.64 -9.24 -5.68
N VAL A 17 5.00 -8.28 -5.02
CA VAL A 17 4.87 -6.90 -5.48
C VAL A 17 5.72 -6.00 -4.60
N GLY A 18 6.60 -5.23 -5.25
CA GLY A 18 7.47 -4.23 -4.65
C GLY A 18 6.73 -2.97 -4.17
N ASP A 19 7.52 -1.94 -3.89
CA ASP A 19 7.06 -0.63 -3.41
C ASP A 19 5.99 -0.04 -4.33
N ILE A 20 4.91 0.47 -3.72
CA ILE A 20 3.78 1.08 -4.42
C ILE A 20 3.83 2.60 -4.30
N HIS A 21 4.23 3.12 -3.14
CA HIS A 21 4.34 4.55 -2.89
C HIS A 21 3.14 5.37 -3.37
N GLY A 22 1.92 4.98 -2.99
CA GLY A 22 0.71 5.72 -3.34
C GLY A 22 0.37 5.77 -4.84
N GLU A 23 1.06 5.00 -5.70
CA GLU A 23 0.79 4.89 -7.13
C GLU A 23 -0.40 3.96 -7.42
N LEU A 24 -1.57 4.32 -6.87
CA LEU A 24 -2.80 3.55 -7.00
C LEU A 24 -3.14 3.20 -8.47
N PRO A 25 -3.06 4.12 -9.45
CA PRO A 25 -3.37 3.78 -10.85
C PRO A 25 -2.39 2.76 -11.44
N ALA A 26 -1.11 2.84 -11.07
CA ALA A 26 -0.10 1.87 -11.51
C ALA A 26 -0.37 0.49 -10.90
N LEU A 27 -0.70 0.43 -9.60
CA LEU A 27 -1.10 -0.81 -8.93
C LEU A 27 -2.33 -1.44 -9.59
N GLN A 28 -3.40 -0.66 -9.85
CA GLN A 28 -4.59 -1.16 -10.54
C GLN A 28 -4.29 -1.70 -11.94
N THR A 29 -3.40 -1.01 -12.67
CA THR A 29 -2.95 -1.44 -14.00
C THR A 29 -2.15 -2.74 -13.92
N LEU A 30 -1.25 -2.86 -12.94
CA LEU A 30 -0.47 -4.07 -12.70
C LEU A 30 -1.39 -5.27 -12.41
N LEU A 31 -2.32 -5.14 -11.47
CA LEU A 31 -3.26 -6.20 -11.10
C LEU A 31 -4.09 -6.65 -12.31
N THR A 32 -4.59 -5.69 -13.10
CA THR A 32 -5.33 -5.98 -14.34
C THR A 32 -4.48 -6.74 -15.35
N ARG A 33 -3.22 -6.31 -15.57
CA ARG A 33 -2.29 -6.97 -16.49
C ARG A 33 -1.90 -8.37 -16.06
N LEU A 34 -1.81 -8.59 -14.75
CA LEU A 34 -1.53 -9.91 -14.17
C LEU A 34 -2.75 -10.84 -14.21
N GLY A 35 -3.95 -10.34 -14.54
CA GLY A 35 -5.16 -11.17 -14.67
C GLY A 35 -5.99 -11.29 -13.39
N TYR A 36 -5.76 -10.41 -12.40
CA TYR A 36 -6.59 -10.35 -11.20
C TYR A 36 -7.91 -9.62 -11.47
N ASP A 37 -8.99 -10.11 -10.86
CA ASP A 37 -10.25 -9.38 -10.83
C ASP A 37 -10.27 -8.27 -9.76
N ARG A 38 -11.42 -7.61 -9.61
CA ARG A 38 -11.57 -6.48 -8.67
C ARG A 38 -11.49 -6.91 -7.20
N GLU A 39 -11.77 -8.18 -6.92
CA GLU A 39 -11.73 -8.78 -5.59
C GLU A 39 -10.34 -9.37 -5.26
N GLY A 40 -9.42 -9.41 -6.24
CA GLY A 40 -8.07 -9.95 -6.10
C GLY A 40 -7.95 -11.43 -6.41
N ARG A 41 -8.90 -12.03 -7.12
CA ARG A 41 -8.84 -13.44 -7.50
C ARG A 41 -8.13 -13.60 -8.86
N HIS A 42 -7.30 -14.63 -8.96
CA HIS A 42 -6.62 -15.02 -10.20
C HIS A 42 -7.13 -16.41 -10.65
N PRO A 43 -7.34 -16.67 -11.95
CA PRO A 43 -7.84 -17.96 -12.44
C PRO A 43 -6.94 -19.15 -12.05
N ASP A 44 -5.63 -18.95 -12.01
CA ASP A 44 -4.65 -19.96 -11.57
C ASP A 44 -4.42 -20.01 -10.05
N ASN A 45 -5.35 -19.46 -9.27
CA ASN A 45 -5.28 -19.38 -7.79
C ASN A 45 -4.05 -18.65 -7.22
N ARG A 46 -3.39 -17.80 -8.01
CA ARG A 46 -2.23 -17.01 -7.55
C ARG A 46 -2.61 -16.07 -6.41
N LYS A 47 -1.71 -15.89 -5.44
CA LYS A 47 -1.87 -14.96 -4.32
C LYS A 47 -0.85 -13.81 -4.40
N LEU A 48 -1.27 -12.63 -3.94
CA LEU A 48 -0.41 -11.45 -3.90
C LEU A 48 0.37 -11.40 -2.59
N VAL A 49 1.63 -10.96 -2.66
CA VAL A 49 2.45 -10.65 -1.48
C VAL A 49 3.07 -9.27 -1.67
N PHE A 50 2.62 -8.30 -0.89
CA PHE A 50 3.17 -6.94 -0.89
C PHE A 50 4.33 -6.84 0.10
N VAL A 51 5.48 -6.32 -0.35
CA VAL A 51 6.70 -6.26 0.46
C VAL A 51 6.87 -4.95 1.25
N GLY A 52 5.80 -4.16 1.39
CA GLY A 52 5.78 -2.90 2.12
C GLY A 52 5.81 -1.68 1.21
N ASP A 53 6.00 -0.51 1.82
CA ASP A 53 6.10 0.80 1.16
C ASP A 53 4.92 1.07 0.23
N LEU A 54 3.73 0.94 0.80
CA LEU A 54 2.45 1.18 0.16
C LEU A 54 2.15 2.68 0.03
N CYS A 55 2.65 3.49 0.97
CA CYS A 55 2.35 4.92 1.09
C CYS A 55 3.57 5.82 0.80
N ASP A 56 3.32 7.13 0.92
CA ASP A 56 4.22 8.25 0.63
C ASP A 56 4.54 8.43 -0.86
N ARG A 57 5.00 9.64 -1.20
CA ARG A 57 5.53 10.09 -2.52
C ARG A 57 4.51 10.17 -3.65
N GLY A 58 3.71 9.14 -3.87
CA GLY A 58 2.72 9.12 -4.96
C GLY A 58 1.41 9.79 -4.60
N PRO A 59 0.51 9.90 -5.60
CA PRO A 59 -0.64 10.79 -5.52
C PRO A 59 -1.79 10.29 -4.63
N ASP A 60 -1.89 8.98 -4.35
CA ASP A 60 -3.01 8.42 -3.57
C ASP A 60 -2.57 7.29 -2.62
N SER A 61 -1.79 7.66 -1.60
CA SER A 61 -1.39 6.76 -0.51
C SER A 61 -2.59 6.11 0.19
N VAL A 62 -3.66 6.87 0.43
CA VAL A 62 -4.87 6.38 1.09
C VAL A 62 -5.53 5.28 0.26
N GLY A 63 -5.71 5.53 -1.04
CA GLY A 63 -6.32 4.56 -1.94
C GLY A 63 -5.46 3.31 -2.14
N ALA A 64 -4.13 3.44 -2.19
CA ALA A 64 -3.23 2.29 -2.24
C ALA A 64 -3.36 1.41 -0.99
N ILE A 65 -3.31 2.01 0.21
CA ILE A 65 -3.51 1.30 1.48
C ILE A 65 -4.86 0.59 1.51
N LEU A 66 -5.94 1.31 1.19
CA LEU A 66 -7.30 0.74 1.24
C LEU A 66 -7.50 -0.40 0.23
N LEU A 67 -6.87 -0.31 -0.95
CA LEU A 67 -6.89 -1.40 -1.93
C LEU A 67 -6.19 -2.64 -1.37
N VAL A 68 -4.95 -2.49 -0.87
CA VAL A 68 -4.17 -3.61 -0.31
C VAL A 68 -4.87 -4.22 0.90
N GLN A 69 -5.38 -3.38 1.81
CA GLN A 69 -6.17 -3.81 2.97
C GLN A 69 -7.33 -4.72 2.54
N ARG A 70 -8.14 -4.28 1.57
CA ARG A 70 -9.26 -5.07 1.06
C ARG A 70 -8.83 -6.41 0.48
N LEU A 71 -7.71 -6.44 -0.25
CA LEU A 71 -7.18 -7.69 -0.82
C LEU A 71 -6.73 -8.68 0.27
N VAL A 72 -6.12 -8.16 1.34
CA VAL A 72 -5.73 -8.95 2.52
C VAL A 72 -6.97 -9.46 3.26
N GLU A 73 -7.94 -8.60 3.53
CA GLU A 73 -9.20 -8.97 4.20
C GLU A 73 -10.01 -10.02 3.42
N ASN A 74 -9.93 -10.01 2.09
CA ASN A 74 -10.52 -11.02 1.22
C ASN A 74 -9.73 -12.34 1.16
N GLY A 75 -8.58 -12.45 1.84
CA GLY A 75 -7.73 -13.64 1.79
C GLY A 75 -7.01 -13.84 0.45
N ASN A 76 -6.86 -12.77 -0.34
CA ASN A 76 -6.21 -12.80 -1.66
C ASN A 76 -4.81 -12.21 -1.66
N ALA A 77 -4.41 -11.57 -0.56
CA ALA A 77 -3.08 -11.02 -0.40
C ALA A 77 -2.54 -11.22 1.03
N GLN A 78 -1.21 -11.15 1.15
CA GLN A 78 -0.52 -10.83 2.38
C GLN A 78 0.32 -9.57 2.17
N ALA A 79 0.62 -8.85 3.25
CA ALA A 79 1.46 -7.66 3.23
C ALA A 79 2.35 -7.62 4.47
N ILE A 80 3.58 -7.14 4.29
CA ILE A 80 4.47 -6.77 5.40
C ILE A 80 4.56 -5.23 5.50
N LEU A 81 5.02 -4.74 6.64
CA LEU A 81 5.27 -3.31 6.84
C LEU A 81 6.63 -2.94 6.23
N GLY A 82 6.64 -1.93 5.37
CA GLY A 82 7.86 -1.27 4.93
C GLY A 82 8.29 -0.18 5.90
N ASN A 83 9.41 0.49 5.61
CA ASN A 83 9.87 1.58 6.48
C ASN A 83 8.94 2.80 6.41
N HIS A 84 8.25 3.02 5.29
CA HIS A 84 7.30 4.13 5.16
C HIS A 84 6.09 3.94 6.09
N GLU A 85 5.53 2.73 6.16
CA GLU A 85 4.46 2.43 7.13
C GLU A 85 4.96 2.52 8.59
N LEU A 86 6.18 2.05 8.88
CA LEU A 86 6.74 2.15 10.23
C LEU A 86 6.93 3.60 10.66
N ASN A 87 7.44 4.47 9.78
CA ASN A 87 7.59 5.90 10.05
C ASN A 87 6.22 6.55 10.33
N LEU A 88 5.22 6.24 9.51
CA LEU A 88 3.85 6.71 9.70
C LEU A 88 3.29 6.31 11.07
N LEU A 89 3.42 5.04 11.44
CA LEU A 89 2.92 4.50 12.72
C LEU A 89 3.65 5.08 13.94
N MET A 90 4.93 5.46 13.78
CA MET A 90 5.72 6.12 14.83
C MET A 90 5.48 7.63 14.90
N GLY A 91 4.72 8.21 13.97
CA GLY A 91 4.56 9.66 13.87
C GLY A 91 5.84 10.38 13.43
N ASP A 92 6.77 9.68 12.75
CA ASP A 92 8.03 10.23 12.28
C ASP A 92 7.86 10.75 10.85
N ALA A 93 7.64 12.06 10.70
CA ALA A 93 7.38 12.67 9.41
C ALA A 93 8.62 12.63 8.50
N LYS A 94 8.52 11.93 7.37
CA LYS A 94 9.62 11.68 6.42
C LYS A 94 9.32 12.23 5.02
N ASP A 95 10.27 12.02 4.12
CA ASP A 95 10.21 12.49 2.76
C ASP A 95 9.10 11.83 1.95
N GLY A 96 8.20 12.64 1.41
CA GLY A 96 7.01 12.17 0.68
C GLY A 96 5.80 11.90 1.55
N SER A 97 5.88 12.12 2.88
CA SER A 97 4.78 11.88 3.81
C SER A 97 3.83 13.09 3.98
N GLY A 98 3.96 14.10 3.11
CA GLY A 98 3.11 15.29 3.08
C GLY A 98 1.62 15.00 3.02
N TRP A 99 1.19 13.86 2.50
CA TRP A 99 -0.24 13.47 2.43
C TRP A 99 -0.89 13.23 3.80
N PHE A 100 -0.08 12.95 4.84
CA PHE A 100 -0.54 12.69 6.21
C PHE A 100 -0.03 13.74 7.21
N PHE A 101 1.23 14.18 7.07
CA PHE A 101 1.84 15.14 8.00
C PHE A 101 1.77 16.56 7.44
N ASP A 102 1.04 17.45 8.12
CA ASP A 102 0.91 18.86 7.76
C ASP A 102 2.28 19.56 7.61
N GLU A 103 3.23 19.26 8.50
CA GLU A 103 4.58 19.85 8.47
C GLU A 103 5.41 19.47 7.22
N ARG A 104 4.99 18.45 6.47
CA ARG A 104 5.66 18.00 5.24
C ARG A 104 4.99 18.52 3.97
N GLU A 105 3.76 19.04 4.07
CA GLU A 105 2.93 19.37 2.91
C GLU A 105 3.61 20.29 1.91
N GLU A 106 3.95 21.51 2.35
CA GLU A 106 4.49 22.55 1.47
C GLU A 106 5.81 22.10 0.85
N ARG A 107 6.67 21.45 1.65
CA ARG A 107 7.96 20.97 1.19
C ARG A 107 7.78 19.90 0.11
N ASP A 108 6.95 18.90 0.37
CA ASP A 108 6.79 17.74 -0.50
C ASP A 108 6.10 18.09 -1.82
N LEU A 109 5.23 19.11 -1.84
CA LEU A 109 4.63 19.64 -3.07
C LEU A 109 5.66 20.23 -4.06
N ASN A 110 6.89 20.53 -3.61
CA ASN A 110 7.97 20.97 -4.51
C ASN A 110 8.68 19.81 -5.22
N PHE A 111 8.54 18.58 -4.73
CA PHE A 111 9.30 17.42 -5.19
C PHE A 111 8.42 16.30 -5.75
N TYR A 112 7.16 16.22 -5.33
CA TYR A 112 6.23 15.15 -5.66
C TYR A 112 4.99 15.67 -6.39
N ALA A 113 4.30 14.76 -7.08
CA ALA A 113 3.01 15.07 -7.68
C ALA A 113 2.00 15.47 -6.58
N PRO A 114 0.99 16.30 -6.90
CA PRO A 114 -0.06 16.62 -5.95
C PRO A 114 -0.71 15.35 -5.40
N PHE A 115 -0.77 15.25 -4.07
CA PHE A 115 -1.25 14.08 -3.37
C PHE A 115 -2.58 14.34 -2.68
N ARG A 116 -3.42 13.29 -2.61
CA ARG A 116 -4.65 13.30 -1.82
C ARG A 116 -4.31 13.30 -0.33
N ARG A 117 -4.83 14.28 0.40
CA ARG A 117 -4.74 14.33 1.86
C ARG A 117 -5.90 13.63 2.55
N VAL A 118 -5.62 13.10 3.74
CA VAL A 118 -6.66 12.81 4.73
C VAL A 118 -6.89 14.11 5.51
N LEU A 119 -8.08 14.70 5.40
CA LEU A 119 -8.42 15.82 6.29
C LEU A 119 -8.47 15.29 7.73
N PRO A 120 -7.94 16.01 8.72
CA PRO A 120 -8.14 15.65 10.11
C PRO A 120 -9.63 15.44 10.35
N GLN A 121 -10.00 14.27 10.87
CA GLN A 121 -11.35 14.06 11.37
C GLN A 121 -11.58 15.14 12.45
N GLN A 122 -12.61 15.95 12.27
CA GLN A 122 -13.15 16.78 13.34
C GLN A 122 -13.70 15.91 14.46
#